data_AF-A0A849HDJ3-F1
#
_entry.id   AF-A0A849HDJ3-F1
#
_cell.length_a   1.000
_cell.length_b   1.000
_cell.length_c   1.000
_cell.angle_alpha   90.00
_cell.angle_beta   90.00
_cell.angle_gamma   90.00
#
_symmetry.space_group_name_H-M   'P 1'
#
loop_
_entity.id
_entity.type
_entity.pdbx_description
1 polymer ?
#
loop_
_entity_poly.entity_id
_entity_poly.type
_entity_poly.pdbx_seq_one_letter_code
_entity_poly.pdbx_strand_id
1 'polypeptide(L)'
;MPTARPRHMITETDEVAAALDAAAARWPEDADSRAQLAIRLLLEGERAIEADEQKRVRARREAMDRTAGRFTGMFEPGYRERLRSEWPE
;
A
#
# COMPACT_ATOMS: atom_id res chain seq x y z
N MET A 1 16.29 17.78 -29.82
CA MET A 1 15.34 17.91 -28.70
C MET A 1 15.75 16.93 -27.60
N PRO A 2 16.53 17.35 -26.59
CA PRO A 2 16.68 16.53 -25.39
C PRO A 2 15.35 16.58 -24.62
N THR A 3 14.72 15.43 -24.42
CA THR A 3 13.49 15.32 -23.63
C THR A 3 13.79 15.73 -22.18
N ALA A 4 12.98 16.60 -21.57
CA ALA A 4 13.17 17.05 -20.18
C ALA A 4 13.02 15.94 -19.11
N ARG A 5 12.62 14.73 -19.50
CA ARG A 5 12.41 13.60 -18.61
C ARG A 5 13.70 12.79 -18.44
N PRO A 6 14.04 12.37 -17.20
CA PRO A 6 15.14 11.44 -16.97
C PRO A 6 14.97 10.14 -17.76
N ARG A 7 16.09 9.57 -18.21
CA ARG A 7 16.11 8.25 -18.84
C ARG A 7 16.57 7.23 -17.80
N HIS A 8 15.85 6.14 -17.69
CA HIS A 8 16.23 5.01 -16.85
C HIS A 8 16.69 3.88 -17.77
N MET A 9 17.97 3.49 -17.65
CA MET A 9 18.48 2.30 -18.32
C MET A 9 18.33 1.12 -17.38
N ILE A 10 17.75 0.04 -17.89
CA ILE A 10 17.55 -1.20 -17.15
C ILE A 10 18.33 -2.27 -17.90
N THR A 11 19.23 -2.95 -17.19
CA THR A 11 19.87 -4.16 -17.70
C THR A 11 18.90 -5.31 -17.49
N GLU A 12 18.62 -6.05 -18.56
CA GLU A 12 17.77 -7.22 -18.49
C GLU A 12 18.56 -8.41 -17.92
N THR A 13 18.48 -8.57 -16.60
CA THR A 13 18.94 -9.78 -15.91
C THR A 13 17.95 -10.91 -16.14
N ASP A 14 18.31 -12.15 -15.79
CA ASP A 14 17.42 -13.31 -15.91
C ASP A 14 16.07 -13.10 -15.20
N GLU A 15 16.08 -12.45 -14.03
CA GLU A 15 14.87 -12.11 -13.29
C GLU A 15 14.00 -11.09 -14.01
N VAL A 16 14.63 -10.04 -14.58
CA VAL A 16 13.90 -9.03 -15.38
C VAL A 16 13.34 -9.68 -16.64
N ALA A 17 14.09 -10.59 -17.28
CA ALA A 17 13.64 -11.30 -18.45
C ALA A 17 12.39 -12.14 -18.16
N ALA A 18 12.43 -12.93 -17.08
CA ALA A 18 11.29 -13.73 -16.65
C ALA A 18 10.06 -12.87 -16.30
N ALA A 19 10.27 -11.72 -15.65
CA ALA A 19 9.17 -10.79 -15.34
C ALA A 19 8.53 -10.21 -16.60
N LEU A 20 9.35 -9.85 -17.61
CA LEU A 20 8.86 -9.34 -18.89
C LEU A 20 8.16 -10.41 -19.71
N ASP A 21 8.60 -11.66 -19.64
CA ASP A 21 7.92 -12.77 -20.33
C ASP A 21 6.55 -13.07 -19.69
N ALA A 22 6.46 -13.01 -18.35
CA ALA A 22 5.18 -13.08 -17.65
C ALA A 22 4.27 -11.88 -18.00
N ALA A 23 4.85 -10.69 -18.16
CA ALA A 23 4.12 -9.51 -18.62
C ALA A 23 3.59 -9.68 -20.05
N ALA A 24 4.39 -10.23 -20.96
CA ALA A 24 3.98 -10.50 -22.35
C ALA A 24 2.81 -11.50 -22.41
N ALA A 25 2.80 -12.52 -21.55
CA ALA A 25 1.68 -13.46 -21.45
C ALA A 25 0.39 -12.78 -20.95
N ARG A 26 0.50 -11.79 -20.05
CA ARG A 26 -0.64 -11.01 -19.54
C ARG A 26 -1.11 -9.93 -20.52
N TRP A 27 -0.19 -9.39 -21.31
CA TRP A 27 -0.40 -8.27 -22.23
C TRP A 27 0.16 -8.58 -23.62
N PRO A 28 -0.51 -9.47 -24.37
CA PRO A 28 -0.02 -9.92 -25.68
C PRO A 28 0.11 -8.79 -26.70
N GLU A 29 -0.68 -7.72 -26.56
CA GLU A 29 -0.64 -6.54 -27.43
C GLU A 29 0.70 -5.78 -27.38
N ASP A 30 1.45 -5.92 -26.29
CA ASP A 30 2.74 -5.28 -26.08
C ASP A 30 3.92 -6.28 -26.15
N ALA A 31 3.66 -7.55 -26.52
CA ALA A 31 4.63 -8.64 -26.44
C ALA A 31 5.94 -8.38 -27.23
N ASP A 32 5.84 -7.64 -28.34
CA ASP A 32 6.98 -7.29 -29.19
C ASP A 32 7.82 -6.12 -28.63
N SER A 33 7.40 -5.50 -27.53
CA SER A 33 8.08 -4.35 -26.93
C SER A 33 8.36 -4.54 -25.45
N ARG A 34 9.55 -5.07 -25.14
CA ARG A 34 10.05 -5.21 -23.76
C ARG A 34 10.04 -3.89 -22.98
N ALA A 35 10.29 -2.77 -23.66
CA ALA A 35 10.21 -1.45 -23.03
C ALA A 35 8.78 -1.07 -22.61
N GLN A 36 7.76 -1.36 -23.43
CA GLN A 36 6.36 -1.11 -23.06
C GLN A 36 5.93 -2.03 -21.92
N LEU A 37 6.32 -3.31 -21.96
CA LEU A 37 6.07 -4.25 -20.88
C LEU A 37 6.70 -3.79 -19.56
N ALA A 38 7.94 -3.28 -19.59
CA ALA A 38 8.61 -2.73 -18.42
C ALA A 38 7.87 -1.51 -17.84
N ILE A 39 7.40 -0.59 -18.70
CA ILE A 39 6.59 0.56 -18.28
C ILE A 39 5.28 0.08 -17.65
N ARG A 40 4.62 -0.91 -18.25
CA ARG A 40 3.35 -1.44 -17.76
C ARG A 40 3.49 -2.16 -16.43
N LEU A 41 4.54 -2.95 -16.26
CA LEU A 41 4.92 -3.55 -14.98
C LEU A 41 5.19 -2.49 -13.91
N LEU A 42 5.90 -1.41 -14.24
CA LEU A 42 6.17 -0.32 -13.30
C LEU A 42 4.88 0.32 -12.79
N LEU A 43 3.94 0.61 -13.70
CA LEU A 43 2.64 1.21 -13.35
C LEU A 43 1.72 0.23 -12.61
N GLU A 44 1.77 -1.07 -12.93
CA GLU A 44 1.04 -2.08 -12.17
C GLU A 44 1.63 -2.27 -10.76
N GLY A 45 2.95 -2.16 -10.63
CA GLY A 45 3.66 -2.19 -9.35
C GLY A 45 3.26 -1.05 -8.44
N GLU A 46 3.13 0.17 -8.96
CA GLU A 46 2.60 1.33 -8.21
C GLU A 46 1.21 1.02 -7.61
N ARG A 47 0.27 0.53 -8.43
CA ARG A 47 -1.08 0.19 -8.00
C ARG A 47 -1.09 -0.92 -6.94
N ALA A 48 -0.22 -1.91 -7.09
CA ALA A 48 -0.10 -2.99 -6.13
C ALA A 48 0.38 -2.49 -4.77
N ILE A 49 1.38 -1.60 -4.75
CA ILE A 49 1.88 -0.96 -3.52
C ILE A 49 0.79 -0.13 -2.85
N GLU A 50 0.07 0.69 -3.62
CA GLU A 50 -1.03 1.50 -3.08
C GLU A 50 -2.15 0.62 -2.49
N ALA A 51 -2.54 -0.44 -3.19
CA ALA A 51 -3.57 -1.36 -2.73
C ALA A 51 -3.17 -2.05 -1.41
N ASP A 52 -1.89 -2.42 -1.26
CA ASP A 52 -1.39 -3.02 -0.03
C ASP A 52 -1.38 -2.04 1.14
N GLU A 53 -1.02 -0.77 0.91
CA GLU A 53 -1.11 0.25 1.96
C GLU A 53 -2.56 0.50 2.39
N GLN A 54 -3.50 0.55 1.43
CA GLN A 54 -4.93 0.69 1.75
C GLN A 54 -5.44 -0.50 2.57
N LYS A 55 -5.02 -1.74 2.25
CA LYS A 55 -5.35 -2.92 3.06
C LYS A 55 -4.80 -2.80 4.48
N ARG A 56 -3.57 -2.31 4.66
CA ARG A 56 -2.96 -2.11 5.98
C ARG A 56 -3.71 -1.08 6.81
N VAL A 57 -4.05 0.07 6.20
CA VAL A 57 -4.85 1.11 6.86
C VAL A 57 -6.22 0.58 7.25
N ARG A 58 -6.88 -0.16 6.37
CA ARG A 58 -8.18 -0.78 6.64
C ARG A 58 -8.10 -1.79 7.79
N ALA A 59 -7.12 -2.69 7.77
CA ALA A 59 -6.93 -3.67 8.84
C ALA A 59 -6.69 -3.01 10.20
N ARG A 60 -5.93 -1.89 10.22
CA ARG A 60 -5.72 -1.09 11.43
C ARG A 60 -7.02 -0.47 11.93
N ARG A 61 -7.83 0.13 11.03
CA ARG A 61 -9.13 0.71 11.40
C ARG A 61 -10.08 -0.35 11.94
N GLU A 62 -10.21 -1.49 11.27
CA GLU A 62 -11.04 -2.60 11.74
C GLU A 62 -10.60 -3.12 13.12
N ALA A 63 -9.28 -3.14 13.41
CA ALA A 63 -8.79 -3.48 14.74
C ALA A 63 -9.17 -2.44 15.81
N MET A 64 -9.12 -1.15 15.47
CA MET A 64 -9.59 -0.07 16.34
C MET A 64 -11.09 -0.19 16.59
N ASP A 65 -11.90 -0.36 15.55
CA ASP A 65 -13.36 -0.46 15.65
C ASP A 65 -13.81 -1.67 16.47
N ARG A 66 -13.13 -2.82 16.36
CA ARG A 66 -13.41 -4.00 17.20
C ARG A 66 -13.21 -3.75 18.70
N THR A 67 -12.34 -2.79 19.05
CA THR A 67 -11.96 -2.52 20.44
C THR A 67 -12.64 -1.25 20.96
N ALA A 68 -12.94 -0.32 20.06
CA ALA A 68 -13.60 0.94 20.35
C ALA A 68 -15.00 0.69 20.91
N GLY A 69 -15.30 1.33 22.03
CA GLY A 69 -16.63 1.26 22.65
C GLY A 69 -17.00 -0.07 23.30
N ARG A 70 -16.11 -1.08 23.31
CA ARG A 70 -16.34 -2.35 24.02
C ARG A 70 -16.59 -2.18 25.52
N PHE A 71 -16.12 -1.07 26.09
CA PHE A 71 -16.31 -0.70 27.49
C PHE A 71 -17.22 0.53 27.67
N THR A 72 -17.94 0.96 26.62
CA THR A 72 -18.92 2.04 26.73
C THR A 72 -20.02 1.61 27.70
N GLY A 73 -20.27 2.42 28.74
CA GLY A 73 -21.23 2.09 29.80
C GLY A 73 -20.68 1.26 30.96
N MET A 74 -19.43 0.78 30.88
CA MET A 74 -18.77 0.11 32.03
C MET A 74 -18.40 1.10 33.13
N PHE A 75 -18.21 2.37 32.78
CA PHE A 75 -17.83 3.42 33.70
C PHE A 75 -19.02 4.32 34.02
N GLU A 76 -19.21 4.59 35.29
CA GLU A 76 -20.26 5.48 35.79
C GLU A 76 -20.04 6.92 35.30
N PRO A 77 -21.11 7.75 35.22
CA PRO A 77 -20.96 9.18 35.00
C PRO A 77 -19.99 9.80 36.03
N GLY A 78 -19.05 10.64 35.56
CA GLY A 78 -18.05 11.29 36.42
C GLY A 78 -16.93 10.38 36.93
N TYR A 79 -16.84 9.12 36.47
CA TYR A 79 -15.76 8.19 36.85
C TYR A 79 -14.36 8.74 36.50
N ARG A 80 -14.21 9.38 35.34
CA ARG A 80 -12.94 9.94 34.88
C ARG A 80 -12.46 11.10 35.74
N GLU A 81 -13.37 11.97 36.16
CA GLU A 81 -13.09 13.11 37.04
C GLU A 81 -12.69 12.65 38.44
N ARG A 82 -13.37 11.62 38.98
CA ARG A 82 -13.00 10.93 40.23
C ARG A 82 -11.58 10.38 40.15
N LEU A 83 -11.27 9.61 39.11
CA LEU A 83 -9.95 8.99 38.95
C LEU A 83 -8.82 10.02 38.90
N ARG A 84 -9.06 11.17 38.27
CA ARG A 84 -8.10 12.28 38.20
C ARG A 84 -7.90 12.99 39.54
N SER A 85 -8.93 13.05 40.38
CA SER A 85 -8.82 13.65 41.71
C SER A 85 -8.00 12.81 42.70
N GLU A 86 -7.83 11.51 42.42
CA GLU A 86 -7.03 10.58 43.25
C GLU A 86 -5.51 10.71 43.04
N TRP A 87 -5.08 11.41 42.00
CA TRP A 87 -3.66 11.67 41.70
C TRP A 87 -3.42 13.18 41.63
N PRO A 88 -3.23 13.85 42.79
CA PRO A 88 -2.74 15.23 42.81
C PRO A 88 -1.30 15.28 42.26
N GLU A 89 -0.97 16.40 41.61
CA GLU A 89 0.32 16.68 40.93
C GLU A 89 1.57 16.34 41.77
#